data_AF-X0TP03-F1
#
_entry.id   AF-X0TP03-F1
#
_cell.length_a   1.000
_cell.length_b   1.000
_cell.length_c   1.000
_cell.angle_alpha   90.00
_cell.angle_beta   90.00
_cell.angle_gamma   90.00
#
_symmetry.space_group_name_H-M   'P 1'
#
loop_
_entity.id
_entity.type
_entity.pdbx_description
1 polymer ?
#
loop_
_entity_poly.entity_id
_entity_poly.type
_entity_poly.pdbx_seq_one_letter_code
_entity_poly.pdbx_strand_id
1 'polypeptide(L)'
;LLYLSAENLYDTIEYLLPIYKIKYFPCPCTICKRNLKQSLSNKYSSEKTEQLTLHNIISAYTYMNKIKLYMRMEDFRGFIEKSSYDDMNIISTLKLLDKQYFDVLRFETPITQAGKSVNCFGPSSYNRPDFQEFRERLVKNFTPEAWTKLILLIPCSAKKPYSESKSHKKFQSITRKFPDFPDFQEIILTSPLGAIPRQLENIYPVNSYDISVTGDWDEEEIEIASNMLISLLKKFNESIPVLCHLKDPGYFKIVERARLKLKNKFYFTDVKGNLTTKES
;
A
#
# COMPACT_ATOMS: atom_id res chain seq x y z
N LEU A 1 30.36 0.33 18.99
CA LEU A 1 29.48 0.22 20.18
C LEU A 1 30.18 0.63 21.47
N LEU A 2 31.42 0.21 21.74
CA LEU A 2 32.21 0.68 22.88
C LEU A 2 32.30 2.23 22.96
N TYR A 3 32.53 2.89 21.82
CA TYR A 3 32.51 4.36 21.73
C TYR A 3 31.18 4.97 22.23
N LEU A 4 30.04 4.45 21.76
CA LEU A 4 28.72 4.94 22.19
C LEU A 4 28.52 4.75 23.70
N SER A 5 28.97 3.62 24.22
CA SER A 5 28.89 3.32 25.65
C SER A 5 29.81 4.20 26.50
N ALA A 6 31.00 4.56 26.00
CA ALA A 6 31.89 5.54 26.64
C ALA A 6 31.25 6.94 26.70
N GLU A 7 30.48 7.30 25.67
CA GLU A 7 29.66 8.52 25.65
C GLU A 7 28.35 8.40 26.47
N ASN A 8 28.20 7.33 27.27
CA ASN A 8 27.04 7.05 28.10
C ASN A 8 25.73 6.95 27.31
N LEU A 9 25.78 6.43 26.08
CA LEU A 9 24.62 6.23 25.23
C LEU A 9 24.06 4.81 25.34
N TYR A 10 22.74 4.73 25.39
CA TYR A 10 21.91 3.54 25.47
C TYR A 10 21.11 3.40 24.18
N ASP A 11 21.25 2.26 23.52
CA ASP A 11 20.54 1.93 22.30
C ASP A 11 19.13 1.38 22.62
N THR A 12 18.10 2.18 22.34
CA THR A 12 16.73 1.69 22.11
C THR A 12 16.62 1.46 20.62
N ILE A 13 16.04 0.37 20.14
CA ILE A 13 15.98 0.00 18.71
C ILE A 13 15.72 1.19 17.76
N GLU A 14 14.90 2.14 18.21
CA GLU A 14 14.50 3.35 17.49
C GLU A 14 15.43 4.56 17.71
N TYR A 15 16.08 4.66 18.87
CA TYR A 15 16.87 5.83 19.26
C TYR A 15 18.13 5.49 20.06
N LEU A 16 19.17 6.27 19.82
CA LEU A 16 20.34 6.31 20.68
C LEU A 16 20.16 7.42 21.73
N LEU A 17 20.00 7.03 23.00
CA LEU A 17 19.62 7.95 24.07
C LEU A 17 20.69 8.05 25.16
N PRO A 18 20.97 9.25 25.69
CA PRO A 18 21.80 9.36 26.88
C PRO A 18 21.20 8.61 28.06
N ILE A 19 21.99 7.76 28.70
CA ILE A 19 21.52 6.83 29.73
C ILE A 19 20.83 7.52 30.92
N TYR A 20 21.26 8.74 31.25
CA TYR A 20 20.67 9.53 32.34
C TYR A 20 19.24 10.01 32.04
N LYS A 21 18.79 9.98 30.78
CA LYS A 21 17.39 10.29 30.40
C LYS A 21 16.47 9.08 30.52
N ILE A 22 17.02 7.87 30.69
CA ILE A 22 16.25 6.63 30.70
C ILE A 22 15.62 6.40 32.07
N LYS A 23 14.31 6.58 32.18
CA LYS A 23 13.54 6.27 33.40
C LYS A 23 13.10 4.80 33.46
N TYR A 24 12.85 4.22 32.30
CA TYR A 24 12.36 2.86 32.10
C TYR A 24 13.20 2.18 31.01
N PHE A 25 13.67 0.98 31.29
CA PHE A 25 14.43 0.19 30.33
C PHE A 25 13.46 -0.71 29.55
N PRO A 26 13.21 -0.47 28.25
CA PRO A 26 12.27 -1.27 27.46
C PRO A 26 12.86 -2.63 27.04
N CYS A 27 14.18 -2.81 27.18
CA CYS A 27 14.88 -4.01 26.77
C CYS A 27 14.76 -5.12 27.83
N PRO A 28 14.39 -6.36 27.44
CA PRO A 28 14.27 -7.48 28.37
C PRO A 28 15.60 -8.20 28.67
N CYS A 29 16.75 -7.67 28.22
CA CYS A 29 18.06 -8.30 28.41
C CYS A 29 18.45 -8.38 29.89
N THR A 30 19.39 -9.28 30.21
CA THR A 30 19.84 -9.51 31.58
C THR A 30 20.44 -8.26 32.23
N ILE A 31 21.11 -7.40 31.45
CA ILE A 31 21.72 -6.15 31.93
C ILE A 31 20.63 -5.15 32.35
N CYS A 32 19.62 -4.94 31.51
CA CYS A 32 18.50 -4.04 31.80
C CYS A 32 17.64 -4.54 32.97
N LYS A 33 17.52 -5.85 33.15
CA LYS A 33 16.76 -6.47 34.27
C LYS A 33 17.48 -6.40 35.62
N ARG A 34 18.82 -6.43 35.65
CA ARG A 34 19.60 -6.67 36.89
C ARG A 34 20.18 -5.44 37.59
N ASN A 35 19.90 -4.21 37.13
CA ASN A 35 20.24 -2.91 37.76
C ASN A 35 21.25 -2.02 37.00
N LEU A 36 21.03 -1.75 35.71
CA LEU A 36 21.59 -0.54 35.08
C LEU A 36 21.27 0.74 35.90
N LYS A 37 20.15 0.75 36.65
CA LYS A 37 19.75 1.84 37.56
C LYS A 37 20.73 2.13 38.71
N GLN A 38 21.37 1.11 39.29
CA GLN A 38 22.30 1.32 40.42
C GLN A 38 23.65 1.87 39.94
N SER A 39 24.06 1.54 38.71
CA SER A 39 25.32 1.98 38.09
C SER A 39 25.28 3.41 37.49
N LEU A 40 24.16 4.10 37.62
CA LEU A 40 23.94 5.46 37.09
C LEU A 40 24.64 6.58 37.88
N SER A 41 25.01 6.33 39.14
CA SER A 41 25.54 7.35 40.06
C SER A 41 26.93 7.85 39.70
N ASN A 42 27.74 7.04 39.00
CA ASN A 42 29.09 7.42 38.57
C ASN A 42 29.12 7.80 37.08
N LYS A 43 29.66 8.99 36.80
CA LYS A 43 29.77 9.54 35.42
C LYS A 43 30.73 8.71 34.55
N TYR A 44 31.77 8.14 35.15
CA TYR A 44 32.73 7.25 34.51
C TYR A 44 32.99 6.04 35.41
N SER A 45 32.42 4.89 35.08
CA SER A 45 32.85 3.61 35.64
C SER A 45 33.08 2.61 34.51
N SER A 46 34.15 1.82 34.64
CA SER A 46 34.47 0.76 33.66
C SER A 46 33.31 -0.23 33.57
N GLU A 47 32.74 -0.61 34.72
CA GLU A 47 31.62 -1.54 34.80
C GLU A 47 30.36 -1.03 34.08
N LYS A 48 30.01 0.25 34.24
CA LYS A 48 28.87 0.85 33.51
C LYS A 48 29.11 0.84 32.01
N THR A 49 30.33 1.17 31.58
CA THR A 49 30.71 1.17 30.16
C THR A 49 30.60 -0.24 29.57
N GLU A 50 31.06 -1.25 30.30
CA GLU A 50 30.93 -2.66 29.92
C GLU A 50 29.46 -3.08 29.83
N GLN A 51 28.65 -2.80 30.85
CA GLN A 51 27.22 -3.11 30.89
C GLN A 51 26.46 -2.44 29.72
N LEU A 52 26.72 -1.16 29.45
CA LEU A 52 26.15 -0.45 28.31
C LEU A 52 26.62 -1.05 26.99
N THR A 53 27.88 -1.45 26.88
CA THR A 53 28.43 -2.07 25.67
C THR A 53 27.73 -3.39 25.39
N LEU A 54 27.57 -4.23 26.41
CA LEU A 54 26.86 -5.50 26.31
C LEU A 54 25.40 -5.31 25.90
N HIS A 55 24.68 -4.37 26.54
CA HIS A 55 23.32 -4.02 26.14
C HIS A 55 23.25 -3.55 24.68
N ASN A 56 24.11 -2.60 24.29
CA ASN A 56 24.11 -2.05 22.93
C ASN A 56 24.43 -3.13 21.87
N ILE A 57 25.33 -4.08 22.18
CA ILE A 57 25.61 -5.23 21.31
C ILE A 57 24.38 -6.14 21.18
N ILE A 58 23.72 -6.46 22.29
CA ILE A 58 22.53 -7.30 22.30
C ILE A 58 21.40 -6.64 21.51
N SER A 59 21.19 -5.32 21.69
CA SER A 59 20.21 -4.53 20.96
C SER A 59 20.46 -4.59 19.45
N ALA A 60 21.66 -4.23 19.01
CA ALA A 60 22.05 -4.25 17.60
C ALA A 60 21.93 -5.66 16.98
N TYR A 61 22.39 -6.69 17.70
CA TYR A 61 22.30 -8.07 17.23
C TYR A 61 20.85 -8.54 17.11
N THR A 62 19.99 -8.16 18.07
CA THR A 62 18.55 -8.47 18.04
C THR A 62 17.89 -7.82 16.82
N TYR A 63 18.19 -6.56 16.55
CA TYR A 63 17.64 -5.86 15.38
C TYR A 63 18.15 -6.46 14.05
N MET A 64 19.43 -6.81 13.96
CA MET A 64 19.98 -7.51 12.79
C MET A 64 19.25 -8.84 12.54
N ASN A 65 18.98 -9.64 13.58
CA ASN A 65 18.24 -10.89 13.43
C ASN A 65 16.77 -10.66 13.03
N LYS A 66 16.16 -9.58 13.51
CA LYS A 66 14.83 -9.14 13.06
C LYS A 66 14.84 -8.87 11.55
N ILE A 67 15.83 -8.12 11.04
CA ILE A 67 15.98 -7.87 9.60
C ILE A 67 16.12 -9.20 8.83
N LYS A 68 17.03 -10.08 9.25
CA LYS A 68 17.23 -11.40 8.61
C LYS A 68 15.96 -12.25 8.59
N LEU A 69 15.17 -12.20 9.65
CA LEU A 69 13.88 -12.88 9.71
C LEU A 69 12.92 -12.30 8.66
N TYR A 70 12.72 -10.98 8.64
CA TYR A 70 11.78 -10.34 7.71
C TYR A 70 12.22 -10.44 6.24
N MET A 71 13.53 -10.48 5.95
CA MET A 71 14.04 -10.75 4.59
C MET A 71 13.64 -12.13 4.06
N ARG A 72 13.33 -13.09 4.95
CA ARG A 72 12.84 -14.43 4.59
C ARG A 72 11.32 -14.53 4.59
N MET A 73 10.62 -13.48 5.04
CA MET A 73 9.16 -13.39 4.98
C MET A 73 8.75 -12.78 3.64
N GLU A 74 7.53 -13.07 3.18
CA GLU A 74 7.05 -12.64 1.85
C GLU A 74 6.98 -11.12 1.67
N ASP A 75 6.74 -10.36 2.75
CA ASP A 75 6.58 -8.90 2.69
C ASP A 75 7.66 -8.18 3.52
N PHE A 76 8.90 -8.23 3.02
CA PHE A 76 9.99 -7.43 3.57
C PHE A 76 9.73 -5.92 3.39
N ARG A 77 9.11 -5.54 2.27
CA ARG A 77 8.80 -4.14 1.96
C ARG A 77 7.86 -3.52 3.00
N GLY A 78 6.84 -4.23 3.46
CA GLY A 78 5.96 -3.76 4.54
C GLY A 78 6.68 -3.59 5.89
N PHE A 79 7.71 -4.42 6.17
CA PHE A 79 8.58 -4.21 7.33
C PHE A 79 9.39 -2.91 7.20
N ILE A 80 9.97 -2.65 6.03
CA ILE A 80 10.72 -1.41 5.77
C ILE A 80 9.81 -0.18 5.85
N GLU A 81 8.61 -0.21 5.27
CA GLU A 81 7.65 0.89 5.38
C GLU A 81 7.33 1.21 6.84
N LYS A 82 7.04 0.18 7.66
CA LYS A 82 6.76 0.38 9.08
C LYS A 82 7.97 0.92 9.85
N SER A 83 9.15 0.35 9.63
CA SER A 83 10.38 0.77 10.32
C SER A 83 10.93 2.11 9.82
N SER A 84 10.53 2.57 8.64
CA SER A 84 10.95 3.88 8.13
C SER A 84 10.43 5.03 8.98
N TYR A 85 9.32 4.88 9.68
CA TYR A 85 8.77 5.92 10.55
C TYR A 85 9.65 6.25 11.76
N ASP A 86 10.67 5.43 12.04
CA ASP A 86 11.65 5.68 13.10
C ASP A 86 12.77 6.66 12.66
N ASP A 87 13.01 6.84 11.35
CA ASP A 87 14.10 7.68 10.83
C ASP A 87 13.73 8.38 9.50
N MET A 88 13.79 9.72 9.47
CA MET A 88 13.49 10.54 8.30
C MET A 88 14.40 10.26 7.09
N ASN A 89 15.65 9.84 7.31
CA ASN A 89 16.56 9.44 6.24
C ASN A 89 16.08 8.16 5.58
N ILE A 90 15.51 7.21 6.34
CA ILE A 90 14.95 5.98 5.78
C ILE A 90 13.68 6.31 4.98
N ILE A 91 12.80 7.17 5.50
CA ILE A 91 11.63 7.66 4.73
C ILE A 91 12.08 8.30 3.41
N SER A 92 13.07 9.19 3.47
CA SER A 92 13.59 9.90 2.30
C SER A 92 14.23 8.94 1.30
N THR A 93 15.00 7.97 1.80
CA THR A 93 15.62 6.92 0.99
C THR A 93 14.55 6.09 0.29
N LEU A 94 13.51 5.66 0.99
CA LEU A 94 12.41 4.88 0.41
C LEU A 94 11.70 5.65 -0.72
N LYS A 95 11.40 6.93 -0.47
CA LYS A 95 10.79 7.82 -1.48
C LYS A 95 11.67 7.99 -2.71
N LEU A 96 12.97 8.20 -2.53
CA LEU A 96 13.92 8.34 -3.64
C LEU A 96 14.05 7.03 -4.43
N LEU A 97 14.16 5.90 -3.73
CA LEU A 97 14.22 4.57 -4.32
C LEU A 97 13.00 4.31 -5.21
N ASP A 98 11.79 4.52 -4.69
CA ASP A 98 10.56 4.31 -5.46
C ASP A 98 10.45 5.27 -6.65
N LYS A 99 10.76 6.56 -6.44
CA LYS A 99 10.54 7.58 -7.47
C LYS A 99 11.59 7.58 -8.58
N GLN A 100 12.86 7.31 -8.24
CA GLN A 100 13.99 7.50 -9.15
C GLN A 100 14.67 6.19 -9.57
N TYR A 101 14.52 5.12 -8.78
CA TYR A 101 15.23 3.86 -9.00
C TYR A 101 14.29 2.68 -9.22
N PHE A 102 13.01 2.92 -9.46
CA PHE A 102 12.02 1.88 -9.75
C PHE A 102 12.49 0.90 -10.84
N ASP A 103 13.06 1.41 -11.93
CA ASP A 103 13.51 0.58 -13.06
C ASP A 103 14.58 -0.44 -12.70
N VAL A 104 15.35 -0.19 -11.64
CA VAL A 104 16.33 -1.16 -11.11
C VAL A 104 15.65 -2.06 -10.08
N LEU A 105 14.88 -1.48 -9.15
CA LEU A 105 14.26 -2.20 -8.03
C LEU A 105 13.24 -3.24 -8.47
N ARG A 106 12.53 -3.01 -9.59
CA ARG A 106 11.51 -3.93 -10.11
C ARG A 106 12.05 -5.34 -10.40
N PHE A 107 13.34 -5.46 -10.73
CA PHE A 107 13.97 -6.75 -11.02
C PHE A 107 14.43 -7.50 -9.76
N GLU A 108 14.66 -6.77 -8.68
CA GLU A 108 15.09 -7.31 -7.38
C GLU A 108 13.93 -7.50 -6.38
N THR A 109 12.73 -7.01 -6.73
CA THR A 109 11.55 -7.08 -5.87
C THR A 109 10.65 -8.24 -6.30
N PRO A 110 10.27 -9.15 -5.38
CA PRO A 110 9.25 -10.15 -5.67
C PRO A 110 7.94 -9.50 -6.14
N ILE A 111 7.44 -9.96 -7.29
CA ILE A 111 6.22 -9.42 -7.92
C ILE A 111 4.94 -10.20 -7.54
N THR A 112 5.05 -11.14 -6.60
CA THR A 112 3.94 -11.97 -6.10
C THR A 112 4.15 -12.33 -4.64
N GLN A 113 3.06 -12.44 -3.88
CA GLN A 113 3.04 -13.03 -2.54
C GLN A 113 2.05 -14.19 -2.52
N ALA A 114 2.44 -15.33 -1.95
CA ALA A 114 1.66 -16.56 -2.02
C ALA A 114 0.72 -16.71 -0.81
N GLY A 115 1.16 -16.33 0.38
CA GLY A 115 0.42 -16.49 1.62
C GLY A 115 0.06 -15.18 2.34
N LYS A 116 0.57 -14.04 1.90
CA LYS A 116 0.41 -12.76 2.60
C LYS A 116 -0.25 -11.67 1.77
N SER A 117 -1.19 -10.96 2.41
CA SER A 117 -1.77 -9.72 1.88
C SER A 117 -0.87 -8.54 2.22
N VAL A 118 -0.68 -7.62 1.27
CA VAL A 118 0.01 -6.35 1.51
C VAL A 118 -0.84 -5.45 2.38
N ASN A 119 -0.30 -4.97 3.51
CA ASN A 119 -0.94 -3.91 4.27
C ASN A 119 -0.43 -2.56 3.78
N CYS A 120 -1.31 -1.74 3.23
CA CYS A 120 -0.98 -0.41 2.77
C CYS A 120 -1.05 0.55 3.98
N PHE A 121 0.09 1.05 4.42
CA PHE A 121 0.18 1.90 5.62
C PHE A 121 0.02 3.40 5.32
N GLY A 122 0.12 3.79 4.05
CA GLY A 122 -0.04 5.18 3.62
C GLY A 122 0.66 5.44 2.28
N PRO A 123 1.08 6.68 2.01
CA PRO A 123 1.64 7.05 0.71
C PRO A 123 2.90 6.29 0.28
N SER A 124 3.70 5.80 1.23
CA SER A 124 4.85 4.94 0.95
C SER A 124 4.48 3.59 0.31
N SER A 125 3.20 3.19 0.40
CA SER A 125 2.68 1.97 -0.21
C SER A 125 2.24 2.17 -1.67
N TYR A 126 2.01 3.41 -2.12
CA TYR A 126 1.45 3.68 -3.46
C TYR A 126 2.41 3.31 -4.58
N ASN A 127 3.69 3.61 -4.39
CA ASN A 127 4.76 3.38 -5.36
C ASN A 127 5.65 2.20 -5.00
N ARG A 128 5.11 1.23 -4.23
CA ARG A 128 5.83 -0.04 -4.05
C ARG A 128 6.14 -0.65 -5.42
N PRO A 129 7.33 -1.26 -5.59
CA PRO A 129 7.72 -1.78 -6.89
C PRO A 129 6.75 -2.83 -7.45
N ASP A 130 6.19 -3.70 -6.61
CA ASP A 130 5.20 -4.70 -7.01
C ASP A 130 3.88 -4.09 -7.53
N PHE A 131 3.41 -3.01 -6.90
CA PHE A 131 2.20 -2.29 -7.31
C PHE A 131 2.43 -1.51 -8.60
N GLN A 132 3.55 -0.78 -8.70
CA GLN A 132 3.89 -0.04 -9.91
C GLN A 132 4.14 -0.98 -11.10
N GLU A 133 4.87 -2.08 -10.89
CA GLU A 133 5.08 -3.12 -11.90
C GLU A 133 3.75 -3.64 -12.45
N PHE A 134 2.82 -3.98 -11.54
CA PHE A 134 1.50 -4.44 -11.91
C PHE A 134 0.75 -3.40 -12.76
N ARG A 135 0.73 -2.13 -12.34
CA ARG A 135 0.05 -1.05 -13.09
C ARG A 135 0.64 -0.88 -14.48
N GLU A 136 1.97 -0.85 -14.60
CA GLU A 136 2.65 -0.74 -15.90
C GLU A 136 2.34 -1.91 -16.82
N ARG A 137 2.42 -3.15 -16.30
CA ARG A 137 2.10 -4.36 -17.08
C ARG A 137 0.64 -4.38 -17.51
N LEU A 138 -0.28 -4.01 -16.61
CA LEU A 138 -1.70 -3.98 -16.91
C LEU A 138 -1.99 -2.97 -18.02
N VAL A 139 -1.54 -1.73 -17.87
CA VAL A 139 -1.75 -0.70 -18.91
C VAL A 139 -1.10 -1.10 -20.23
N LYS A 140 0.09 -1.70 -20.21
CA LYS A 140 0.76 -2.16 -21.43
C LYS A 140 0.00 -3.29 -22.12
N ASN A 141 -0.34 -4.35 -21.39
CA ASN A 141 -0.75 -5.64 -21.97
C ASN A 141 -2.26 -5.83 -22.04
N PHE A 142 -3.06 -5.08 -21.26
CA PHE A 142 -4.51 -5.22 -21.30
C PHE A 142 -5.06 -4.88 -22.68
N THR A 143 -5.93 -5.74 -23.20
CA THR A 143 -6.64 -5.55 -24.46
C THR A 143 -8.13 -5.68 -24.20
N PRO A 144 -8.94 -4.65 -24.54
CA PRO A 144 -10.39 -4.72 -24.43
C PRO A 144 -11.01 -5.87 -25.23
N GLU A 145 -12.19 -6.32 -24.79
CA GLU A 145 -12.98 -7.28 -25.54
C GLU A 145 -13.59 -6.58 -26.76
N ALA A 146 -13.43 -7.17 -27.95
CA ALA A 146 -13.83 -6.53 -29.21
C ALA A 146 -15.35 -6.29 -29.33
N TRP A 147 -16.16 -7.05 -28.58
CA TRP A 147 -17.62 -6.94 -28.54
C TRP A 147 -18.13 -5.96 -27.48
N THR A 148 -17.24 -5.21 -26.79
CA THR A 148 -17.67 -4.27 -25.75
C THR A 148 -18.56 -3.16 -26.32
N LYS A 149 -19.78 -3.04 -25.78
CA LYS A 149 -20.75 -1.98 -26.09
C LYS A 149 -20.90 -0.95 -24.99
N LEU A 150 -20.50 -1.27 -23.75
CA LEU A 150 -20.61 -0.38 -22.59
C LEU A 150 -19.44 -0.64 -21.63
N ILE A 151 -18.89 0.42 -21.05
CA ILE A 151 -17.91 0.33 -19.96
C ILE A 151 -18.58 0.73 -18.67
N LEU A 152 -18.52 -0.12 -17.64
CA LEU A 152 -19.10 0.12 -16.33
C LEU A 152 -18.00 0.42 -15.31
N LEU A 153 -17.95 1.65 -14.80
CA LEU A 153 -17.09 2.03 -13.68
C LEU A 153 -17.82 1.80 -12.36
N ILE A 154 -17.21 1.00 -11.49
CA ILE A 154 -17.75 0.62 -10.18
C ILE A 154 -16.68 0.74 -9.09
N PRO A 155 -17.06 0.95 -7.83
CA PRO A 155 -16.08 1.09 -6.76
C PRO A 155 -15.55 -0.27 -6.32
N CYS A 156 -14.40 -0.25 -5.65
CA CYS A 156 -13.86 -1.42 -4.98
C CYS A 156 -14.71 -1.89 -3.80
N SER A 157 -14.30 -2.99 -3.18
CA SER A 157 -14.89 -3.48 -1.94
C SER A 157 -13.81 -4.06 -1.02
N ALA A 158 -14.10 -4.12 0.29
CA ALA A 158 -13.15 -4.66 1.26
C ALA A 158 -12.86 -6.14 1.03
N LYS A 159 -13.88 -6.93 0.66
CA LYS A 159 -13.73 -8.36 0.35
C LYS A 159 -13.17 -8.54 -1.05
N LYS A 160 -12.03 -9.21 -1.15
CA LYS A 160 -11.38 -9.61 -2.41
C LYS A 160 -11.44 -11.14 -2.61
N PRO A 161 -11.49 -11.62 -3.88
CA PRO A 161 -11.71 -10.85 -5.10
C PRO A 161 -13.07 -10.12 -5.07
N TYR A 162 -13.18 -8.96 -5.72
CA TYR A 162 -14.29 -8.04 -5.48
C TYR A 162 -15.65 -8.64 -5.81
N SER A 163 -15.73 -9.48 -6.83
CA SER A 163 -16.95 -10.24 -7.21
C SER A 163 -17.53 -11.10 -6.09
N GLU A 164 -16.75 -11.48 -5.09
CA GLU A 164 -17.25 -12.25 -3.94
C GLU A 164 -17.98 -11.38 -2.91
N SER A 165 -17.78 -10.06 -2.96
CA SER A 165 -18.40 -9.11 -2.04
C SER A 165 -19.92 -9.00 -2.24
N LYS A 166 -20.64 -8.67 -1.16
CA LYS A 166 -22.11 -8.53 -1.21
C LYS A 166 -22.57 -7.51 -2.25
N SER A 167 -21.88 -6.37 -2.35
CA SER A 167 -22.22 -5.29 -3.29
C SER A 167 -22.01 -5.73 -4.74
N HIS A 168 -20.86 -6.33 -5.06
CA HIS A 168 -20.56 -6.76 -6.42
C HIS A 168 -21.44 -7.93 -6.86
N LYS A 169 -21.76 -8.88 -5.97
CA LYS A 169 -22.78 -9.92 -6.26
C LYS A 169 -24.11 -9.30 -6.65
N LYS A 170 -24.51 -8.19 -6.01
CA LYS A 170 -25.76 -7.50 -6.35
C LYS A 170 -25.63 -6.77 -7.70
N PHE A 171 -24.53 -6.08 -7.97
CA PHE A 171 -24.30 -5.47 -9.29
C PHE A 171 -24.38 -6.51 -10.41
N GLN A 172 -23.68 -7.64 -10.25
CA GLN A 172 -23.71 -8.74 -11.22
C GLN A 172 -25.09 -9.38 -11.37
N SER A 173 -25.87 -9.48 -10.29
CA SER A 173 -27.25 -10.00 -10.36
C SER A 173 -28.18 -9.12 -11.21
N ILE A 174 -27.83 -7.85 -11.39
CA ILE A 174 -28.57 -6.87 -12.20
C ILE A 174 -28.01 -6.84 -13.63
N THR A 175 -26.69 -6.69 -13.79
CA THR A 175 -26.06 -6.59 -15.13
C THR A 175 -26.32 -7.83 -15.97
N ARG A 176 -26.34 -9.02 -15.37
CA ARG A 176 -26.64 -10.29 -16.06
C ARG A 176 -28.09 -10.44 -16.54
N LYS A 177 -29.01 -9.55 -16.13
CA LYS A 177 -30.41 -9.58 -16.61
C LYS A 177 -30.58 -8.85 -17.94
N PHE A 178 -29.60 -8.04 -18.35
CA PHE A 178 -29.67 -7.32 -19.62
C PHE A 178 -29.33 -8.28 -20.78
N PRO A 179 -30.08 -8.21 -21.89
CA PRO A 179 -29.85 -9.07 -23.05
C PRO A 179 -28.49 -8.83 -23.71
N ASP A 180 -27.93 -7.63 -23.56
CA ASP A 180 -26.60 -7.28 -24.06
C ASP A 180 -25.46 -7.86 -23.21
N PHE A 181 -25.72 -8.49 -22.05
CA PHE A 181 -24.66 -9.17 -21.32
C PHE A 181 -24.15 -10.38 -22.13
N PRO A 182 -22.82 -10.57 -22.33
CA PRO A 182 -21.70 -9.99 -21.60
C PRO A 182 -20.98 -8.82 -22.31
N ASP A 183 -21.63 -8.04 -23.18
CA ASP A 183 -21.03 -6.91 -23.92
C ASP A 183 -20.64 -5.71 -23.05
N PHE A 184 -20.69 -5.86 -21.71
CA PHE A 184 -20.34 -4.82 -20.75
C PHE A 184 -19.00 -5.17 -20.09
N GLN A 185 -17.98 -4.33 -20.26
CA GLN A 185 -16.72 -4.49 -19.54
C GLN A 185 -16.70 -3.62 -18.28
N GLU A 186 -16.44 -4.26 -17.15
CA GLU A 186 -16.37 -3.61 -15.84
C GLU A 186 -14.92 -3.19 -15.52
N ILE A 187 -14.75 -1.92 -15.12
CA ILE A 187 -13.50 -1.39 -14.57
C ILE A 187 -13.75 -0.93 -13.14
N ILE A 188 -12.99 -1.50 -12.21
CA ILE A 188 -13.13 -1.28 -10.78
C ILE A 188 -12.13 -0.21 -10.36
N LEU A 189 -12.61 0.91 -9.83
CA LEU A 189 -11.74 1.94 -9.30
C LEU A 189 -11.37 1.61 -7.85
N THR A 190 -10.08 1.67 -7.53
CA THR A 190 -9.57 1.31 -6.22
C THR A 190 -8.27 2.03 -5.87
N SER A 191 -8.05 2.27 -4.57
CA SER A 191 -6.75 2.68 -4.05
C SER A 191 -6.04 1.45 -3.46
N PRO A 192 -4.69 1.35 -3.56
CA PRO A 192 -3.79 2.26 -4.28
C PRO A 192 -3.50 1.81 -5.73
N LEU A 193 -4.18 0.77 -6.20
CA LEU A 193 -3.85 0.12 -7.48
C LEU A 193 -4.38 0.85 -8.71
N GLY A 194 -5.39 1.71 -8.57
CA GLY A 194 -5.94 2.50 -9.66
C GLY A 194 -7.20 1.89 -10.28
N ALA A 195 -7.18 1.66 -11.60
CA ALA A 195 -8.33 1.21 -12.37
C ALA A 195 -8.15 -0.23 -12.86
N ILE A 196 -8.99 -1.16 -12.40
CA ILE A 196 -8.78 -2.60 -12.59
C ILE A 196 -9.89 -3.20 -13.47
N PRO A 197 -9.58 -3.70 -14.68
CA PRO A 197 -10.49 -4.54 -15.43
C PRO A 197 -10.88 -5.78 -14.62
N ARG A 198 -12.18 -6.08 -14.56
CA ARG A 198 -12.74 -7.19 -13.76
C ARG A 198 -12.01 -8.52 -13.95
N GLN A 199 -11.59 -8.82 -15.17
CA GLN A 199 -10.92 -10.06 -15.56
C GLN A 199 -9.62 -10.30 -14.76
N LEU A 200 -9.03 -9.23 -14.20
CA LEU A 200 -7.78 -9.27 -13.45
C LEU A 200 -7.98 -9.21 -11.93
N GLU A 201 -9.23 -9.23 -11.43
CA GLU A 201 -9.50 -9.03 -10.00
C GLU A 201 -8.92 -10.12 -9.09
N ASN A 202 -8.66 -11.31 -9.64
CA ASN A 202 -8.16 -12.47 -8.90
C ASN A 202 -6.64 -12.66 -9.02
N ILE A 203 -5.93 -11.64 -9.50
CA ILE A 203 -4.48 -11.68 -9.71
C ILE A 203 -3.81 -10.76 -8.68
N TYR A 204 -2.66 -11.19 -8.16
CA TYR A 204 -1.84 -10.34 -7.31
C TYR A 204 -1.42 -9.05 -8.06
N PRO A 205 -1.45 -7.87 -7.42
CA PRO A 205 -1.80 -7.60 -6.02
C PRO A 205 -3.30 -7.35 -5.77
N VAL A 206 -4.15 -7.33 -6.81
CA VAL A 206 -5.57 -6.93 -6.70
C VAL A 206 -6.35 -7.74 -5.68
N ASN A 207 -6.08 -9.05 -5.60
CA ASN A 207 -6.75 -9.93 -4.65
C ASN A 207 -6.11 -9.98 -3.25
N SER A 208 -4.94 -9.35 -3.05
CA SER A 208 -4.07 -9.58 -1.90
C SER A 208 -3.46 -8.28 -1.36
N TYR A 209 -4.32 -7.30 -1.08
CA TYR A 209 -3.94 -6.11 -0.32
C TYR A 209 -5.02 -5.73 0.70
N ASP A 210 -4.66 -4.92 1.67
CA ASP A 210 -5.55 -4.27 2.63
C ASP A 210 -5.15 -2.79 2.76
N ILE A 211 -6.13 -1.92 2.97
CA ILE A 211 -5.95 -0.47 3.09
C ILE A 211 -7.09 0.11 3.94
N SER A 212 -6.81 1.18 4.68
CA SER A 212 -7.87 1.91 5.39
C SER A 212 -8.88 2.50 4.40
N VAL A 213 -10.13 2.04 4.48
CA VAL A 213 -11.24 2.50 3.64
C VAL A 213 -12.03 3.61 4.33
N THR A 214 -11.41 4.78 4.55
CA THR A 214 -12.13 5.94 5.14
C THR A 214 -12.94 6.71 4.10
N GLY A 215 -12.70 6.49 2.81
CA GLY A 215 -13.32 7.25 1.71
C GLY A 215 -12.58 8.55 1.39
N ASP A 216 -11.53 8.87 2.14
CA ASP A 216 -10.62 9.97 1.84
C ASP A 216 -9.60 9.51 0.81
N TRP A 217 -9.51 10.24 -0.29
CA TRP A 217 -8.53 10.03 -1.34
C TRP A 217 -7.60 11.23 -1.39
N ASP A 218 -6.30 10.97 -1.29
CA ASP A 218 -5.31 12.00 -1.54
C ASP A 218 -5.08 12.22 -3.04
N GLU A 219 -4.32 13.27 -3.33
CA GLU A 219 -4.09 13.73 -4.70
C GLU A 219 -3.27 12.72 -5.52
N GLU A 220 -2.36 11.99 -4.89
CA GLU A 220 -1.52 11.00 -5.56
C GLU A 220 -2.33 9.75 -5.92
N GLU A 221 -3.21 9.29 -5.03
CA GLU A 221 -4.14 8.19 -5.33
C GLU A 221 -5.07 8.54 -6.51
N ILE A 222 -5.62 9.77 -6.51
CA ILE A 222 -6.47 10.26 -7.60
C ILE A 222 -5.67 10.35 -8.90
N GLU A 223 -4.43 10.82 -8.86
CA GLU A 223 -3.55 10.89 -10.02
C GLU A 223 -3.25 9.50 -10.59
N ILE A 224 -2.82 8.55 -9.75
CA ILE A 224 -2.56 7.16 -10.14
C ILE A 224 -3.79 6.55 -10.81
N ALA A 225 -4.95 6.62 -10.14
CA ALA A 225 -6.18 6.01 -10.63
C ALA A 225 -6.69 6.68 -11.92
N SER A 226 -6.64 8.00 -12.01
CA SER A 226 -7.08 8.73 -13.21
C SER A 226 -6.17 8.48 -14.41
N ASN A 227 -4.86 8.52 -14.23
CA ASN A 227 -3.90 8.23 -15.31
C ASN A 227 -4.04 6.80 -15.83
N MET A 228 -4.23 5.84 -14.93
CA MET A 228 -4.50 4.46 -15.31
C MET A 228 -5.82 4.32 -16.05
N LEU A 229 -6.91 4.91 -15.53
CA LEU A 229 -8.23 4.89 -16.18
C LEU A 229 -8.17 5.50 -17.60
N ILE A 230 -7.54 6.66 -17.75
CA ILE A 230 -7.35 7.32 -19.06
C ILE A 230 -6.62 6.39 -20.03
N SER A 231 -5.55 5.76 -19.58
CA SER A 231 -4.73 4.89 -20.42
C SER A 231 -5.50 3.64 -20.86
N LEU A 232 -6.35 3.09 -19.98
CA LEU A 232 -7.22 1.96 -20.32
C LEU A 232 -8.33 2.37 -21.29
N LEU A 233 -9.06 3.46 -21.00
CA LEU A 233 -10.18 3.90 -21.84
C LEU A 233 -9.75 4.29 -23.26
N LYS A 234 -8.52 4.80 -23.45
CA LYS A 234 -7.93 5.04 -24.78
C LYS A 234 -7.80 3.80 -25.66
N LYS A 235 -7.84 2.59 -25.08
CA LYS A 235 -7.79 1.33 -25.83
C LYS A 235 -9.15 0.91 -26.38
N PHE A 236 -10.23 1.49 -25.86
CA PHE A 236 -11.59 1.26 -26.34
C PHE A 236 -11.91 2.23 -27.49
N ASN A 237 -12.91 1.89 -28.29
CA ASN A 237 -13.46 2.83 -29.26
C ASN A 237 -14.10 4.03 -28.52
N GLU A 238 -13.83 5.26 -28.98
CA GLU A 238 -14.34 6.49 -28.35
C GLU A 238 -15.88 6.60 -28.37
N SER A 239 -16.55 5.85 -29.24
CA SER A 239 -18.01 5.78 -29.31
C SER A 239 -18.63 4.96 -28.16
N ILE A 240 -17.85 4.10 -27.49
CA ILE A 240 -18.35 3.28 -26.40
C ILE A 240 -18.65 4.18 -25.18
N PRO A 241 -19.91 4.18 -24.69
CA PRO A 241 -20.28 4.95 -23.51
C PRO A 241 -19.65 4.38 -22.23
N VAL A 242 -19.41 5.27 -21.28
CA VAL A 242 -18.91 4.94 -19.93
C VAL A 242 -20.00 5.25 -18.92
N LEU A 243 -20.51 4.24 -18.22
CA LEU A 243 -21.46 4.38 -17.14
C LEU A 243 -20.74 4.33 -15.80
N CYS A 244 -20.91 5.38 -15.00
CA CYS A 244 -20.27 5.59 -13.71
C CYS A 244 -21.27 5.31 -12.59
N HIS A 245 -21.14 4.15 -11.94
CA HIS A 245 -21.91 3.78 -10.76
C HIS A 245 -21.05 3.92 -9.50
N LEU A 246 -20.85 5.16 -9.07
CA LEU A 246 -19.89 5.57 -8.05
C LEU A 246 -20.56 6.54 -7.07
N LYS A 247 -20.07 6.59 -5.81
CA LYS A 247 -20.65 7.45 -4.76
C LYS A 247 -19.65 8.43 -4.15
N ASP A 248 -18.42 8.00 -3.89
CA ASP A 248 -17.48 8.81 -3.11
C ASP A 248 -16.83 9.93 -3.95
N PRO A 249 -16.56 11.12 -3.35
CA PRO A 249 -15.97 12.26 -4.06
C PRO A 249 -14.64 11.95 -4.75
N GLY A 250 -13.81 11.07 -4.18
CA GLY A 250 -12.55 10.63 -4.78
C GLY A 250 -12.76 9.97 -6.14
N TYR A 251 -13.76 9.09 -6.26
CA TYR A 251 -14.11 8.46 -7.53
C TYR A 251 -14.58 9.48 -8.57
N PHE A 252 -15.40 10.47 -8.18
CA PHE A 252 -15.82 11.52 -9.10
C PHE A 252 -14.65 12.36 -9.60
N LYS A 253 -13.68 12.71 -8.74
CA LYS A 253 -12.45 13.41 -9.16
C LYS A 253 -11.67 12.59 -10.20
N ILE A 254 -11.54 11.28 -10.00
CA ILE A 254 -10.87 10.37 -10.95
C ILE A 254 -11.58 10.40 -12.31
N VAL A 255 -12.90 10.25 -12.31
CA VAL A 255 -13.70 10.24 -13.55
C VAL A 255 -13.69 11.60 -14.25
N GLU A 256 -13.78 12.71 -13.51
CA GLU A 256 -13.72 14.05 -14.11
C GLU A 256 -12.40 14.31 -14.81
N ARG A 257 -11.26 13.89 -14.23
CA ARG A 257 -9.95 13.96 -14.91
C ARG A 257 -9.92 13.16 -16.20
N ALA A 258 -10.55 11.99 -16.22
CA ALA A 258 -10.67 11.17 -17.42
C ALA A 258 -11.59 11.82 -18.46
N ARG A 259 -12.74 12.33 -18.04
CA ARG A 259 -13.74 13.01 -18.89
C ARG A 259 -13.17 14.21 -19.62
N LEU A 260 -12.28 14.98 -18.98
CA LEU A 260 -11.62 16.13 -19.60
C LEU A 260 -10.61 15.76 -20.70
N LYS A 261 -10.10 14.53 -20.70
CA LYS A 261 -9.05 14.06 -21.64
C LYS A 261 -9.55 13.07 -22.68
N LEU A 262 -10.81 12.63 -22.58
CA LEU A 262 -11.39 11.58 -23.41
C LEU A 262 -12.65 12.08 -24.10
N LYS A 263 -12.94 11.51 -25.27
CA LYS A 263 -14.13 11.84 -26.07
C LYS A 263 -15.34 10.96 -25.77
N ASN A 264 -15.16 9.89 -24.98
CA ASN A 264 -16.24 9.00 -24.58
C ASN A 264 -17.37 9.78 -23.89
N LYS A 265 -18.61 9.34 -24.09
CA LYS A 265 -19.76 9.87 -23.35
C LYS A 265 -19.80 9.24 -21.96
N PHE A 266 -19.68 10.07 -20.92
CA PHE A 266 -19.80 9.64 -19.53
C PHE A 266 -21.22 9.87 -19.01
N TYR A 267 -21.79 8.83 -18.42
CA TYR A 267 -23.11 8.84 -17.78
C TYR A 267 -22.93 8.51 -16.30
N PHE A 268 -23.67 9.17 -15.42
CA PHE A 268 -23.61 8.93 -13.98
C PHE A 268 -24.96 8.42 -13.49
N THR A 269 -24.96 7.34 -12.71
CA THR A 269 -26.18 6.87 -12.06
C THR A 269 -26.54 7.78 -10.88
N ASP A 270 -27.82 8.06 -10.68
CA ASP A 270 -28.32 8.80 -9.52
C ASP A 270 -28.37 7.88 -8.29
N VAL A 271 -27.29 7.91 -7.49
CA VAL A 271 -27.16 7.03 -6.32
C VAL A 271 -27.96 7.58 -5.13
N LYS A 272 -29.12 6.97 -4.88
CA LYS A 272 -29.98 7.25 -3.72
C LYS A 272 -29.50 6.50 -2.48
N GLY A 273 -28.72 7.19 -1.66
CA GLY A 273 -28.25 6.71 -0.34
C GLY A 273 -27.13 5.68 -0.42
N ASN A 274 -27.35 4.51 -1.04
CA ASN A 274 -26.33 3.46 -1.23
C ASN A 274 -26.40 2.92 -2.67
N LEU A 275 -25.23 2.62 -3.23
CA LEU A 275 -25.06 1.98 -4.55
C LEU A 275 -25.88 0.71 -4.74
N THR A 276 -26.23 0.05 -3.64
CA THR A 276 -26.97 -1.22 -3.67
C THR A 276 -28.46 -1.06 -3.34
N THR A 277 -29.04 0.13 -3.39
CA THR A 277 -30.51 0.27 -3.24
C THR A 277 -31.24 -0.27 -4.48
N LYS A 278 -32.58 -0.25 -4.49
CA LYS A 278 -33.37 -0.62 -5.68
C LYS A 278 -33.47 0.53 -6.69
N GLU A 279 -33.36 1.76 -6.21
CA GLU A 279 -33.46 2.98 -7.03
C GLU A 279 -32.14 3.34 -7.69
N SER A 280 -31.01 3.07 -7.00
CA SER A 280 -29.65 3.19 -7.54
C SER A 280 -29.32 2.04 -8.48
#